data_AF-A0A1X1QUG1-F1
#
_entry.id   AF-A0A1X1QUG1-F1
#
_cell.length_a   1.000
_cell.length_b   1.000
_cell.length_c   1.000
_cell.angle_alpha   90.00
_cell.angle_beta   90.00
_cell.angle_gamma   90.00
#
_symmetry.space_group_name_H-M   'P 1'
#
loop_
_entity.id
_entity.type
_entity.pdbx_description
1 polymer ?
#
loop_
_entity_poly.entity_id
_entity_poly.type
_entity_poly.pdbx_seq_one_letter_code
_entity_poly.pdbx_strand_id
1 'polypeptide(L)'
;MLGLGCPKQAFAKIATPRGTRGIRLGQQLSLRQVNRVFVSLRDKLGWVNRGAHDAPRIHDLRHTFVVRRVMLWHTQGINIDQQMLALSTYVGHAMITNTYWYLTGVPQLMAVAAEKFEAFTQIQEASHV
;
A
#
# COMPACT_ATOMS: atom_id res chain seq x y z
N MET A 1 -10.50 -45.56 16.92
CA MET A 1 -9.47 -45.22 15.92
C MET A 1 -9.95 -44.03 15.10
N LEU A 2 -9.58 -42.81 15.49
CA LEU A 2 -9.91 -41.58 14.75
C LEU A 2 -8.67 -41.16 13.94
N GLY A 3 -8.71 -41.39 12.62
CA GLY A 3 -7.67 -40.96 11.69
C GLY A 3 -7.83 -39.48 11.35
N LEU A 4 -7.10 -38.61 12.05
CA LEU A 4 -6.92 -37.20 11.70
C LEU A 4 -6.07 -37.10 10.42
N GLY A 5 -6.73 -37.03 9.27
CA GLY A 5 -6.12 -36.71 7.98
C GLY A 5 -5.74 -35.23 7.93
N CYS A 6 -4.47 -34.93 8.19
CA CYS A 6 -3.87 -33.61 8.02
C CYS A 6 -3.92 -33.21 6.53
N PRO A 7 -4.56 -32.09 6.13
CA PRO A 7 -4.50 -31.63 4.75
C PRO A 7 -3.11 -31.05 4.50
N LYS A 8 -2.29 -31.82 3.78
CA LYS A 8 -1.00 -31.36 3.24
C LYS A 8 -1.28 -30.13 2.37
N GLN A 9 -0.92 -28.96 2.89
CA GLN A 9 -0.92 -27.73 2.12
C GLN A 9 0.05 -27.92 0.96
N ALA A 10 -0.50 -28.18 -0.22
CA ALA A 10 0.25 -28.23 -1.46
C ALA A 10 0.71 -26.80 -1.76
N PHE A 11 1.87 -26.44 -1.23
CA PHE A 11 2.66 -25.31 -1.73
C PHE A 11 2.99 -25.65 -3.19
N ALA A 12 2.11 -25.23 -4.10
CA ALA A 12 2.35 -25.30 -5.52
C ALA A 12 3.70 -24.61 -5.79
N LYS A 13 4.66 -25.39 -6.30
CA LYS A 13 5.93 -24.87 -6.79
C LYS A 13 5.63 -23.65 -7.65
N ILE A 14 6.14 -22.49 -7.24
CA ILE A 14 6.14 -21.28 -8.05
C ILE A 14 6.93 -21.62 -9.32
N ALA A 15 6.25 -22.09 -10.36
CA ALA A 15 6.84 -22.29 -11.67
C ALA A 15 7.08 -20.90 -12.25
N THR A 16 8.24 -20.34 -11.96
CA THR A 16 8.69 -19.04 -12.47
C THR A 16 8.62 -19.08 -14.00
N PRO A 17 8.01 -18.09 -14.67
CA PRO A 17 8.07 -18.05 -16.12
C PRO A 17 9.53 -18.02 -16.52
N ARG A 18 9.92 -18.77 -17.56
CA ARG A 18 11.21 -18.66 -18.26
C ARG A 18 11.34 -17.26 -18.89
N GLY A 19 11.45 -16.22 -18.05
CA GLY A 19 12.16 -15.00 -18.40
C GLY A 19 13.64 -15.34 -18.28
N THR A 20 14.45 -14.77 -19.16
CA THR A 20 15.90 -14.95 -19.16
C THR A 20 16.42 -14.95 -17.72
N ARG A 21 17.24 -15.94 -17.36
CA ARG A 21 18.18 -15.82 -16.23
C ARG A 21 19.15 -14.71 -16.60
N GLY A 22 18.66 -13.47 -16.62
CA GLY A 22 19.49 -12.31 -16.71
C GLY A 22 20.16 -12.24 -15.37
N ILE A 23 21.32 -12.89 -15.25
CA ILE A 23 22.36 -12.40 -14.37
C ILE A 23 22.62 -10.98 -14.87
N ARG A 24 21.82 -10.02 -14.41
CA ARG A 24 22.13 -8.62 -14.58
C ARG A 24 23.26 -8.42 -13.60
N LEU A 25 24.48 -8.55 -14.08
CA LEU A 25 25.75 -8.35 -13.37
C LEU A 25 25.80 -6.91 -12.82
N GLY A 26 24.96 -6.58 -11.84
CA GLY A 26 24.72 -5.23 -11.34
C GLY A 26 23.89 -4.30 -12.24
N GLN A 27 23.43 -4.75 -13.40
CA GLN A 27 22.73 -3.87 -14.37
C GLN A 27 21.27 -3.60 -13.97
N GLN A 28 20.82 -2.36 -14.18
CA GLN A 28 19.44 -1.92 -13.85
C GLN A 28 18.39 -2.78 -14.56
N LEU A 29 17.32 -3.19 -13.87
CA LEU A 29 16.19 -3.88 -14.51
C LEU A 29 15.41 -2.92 -15.42
N SER A 30 15.04 -3.37 -16.62
CA SER A 30 14.20 -2.53 -17.49
C SER A 30 12.75 -2.53 -17.00
N LEU A 31 12.07 -1.39 -17.14
CA LEU A 31 10.66 -1.24 -16.76
C LEU A 31 9.75 -2.29 -17.42
N ARG A 32 10.03 -2.66 -18.67
CA ARG A 32 9.30 -3.72 -19.40
C ARG A 32 9.42 -5.08 -18.70
N GLN A 33 10.61 -5.44 -18.21
CA GLN A 33 10.81 -6.70 -17.50
C GLN A 33 10.10 -6.70 -16.15
N VAL A 34 10.21 -5.60 -15.40
CA VAL A 34 9.51 -5.42 -14.12
C VAL A 34 8.00 -5.58 -14.32
N ASN A 35 7.42 -4.89 -15.30
CA ASN A 35 5.99 -4.98 -15.62
C ASN A 35 5.59 -6.39 -16.03
N ARG A 36 6.38 -7.07 -16.89
CA ARG A 36 6.08 -8.44 -17.32
C ARG A 36 6.04 -9.42 -16.14
N VAL A 37 7.03 -9.33 -15.26
CA VAL A 37 7.09 -10.19 -14.06
C VAL A 37 5.93 -9.86 -13.12
N PHE A 38 5.64 -8.59 -12.90
CA PHE A 38 4.55 -8.15 -12.04
C PHE A 38 3.17 -8.64 -12.54
N VAL A 39 2.90 -8.53 -13.84
CA VAL A 39 1.67 -9.09 -14.45
C VAL A 39 1.59 -10.59 -14.21
N SER A 40 2.67 -11.33 -14.48
CA SER A 40 2.67 -12.79 -14.24
C SER A 40 2.42 -13.16 -12.78
N LEU A 41 2.96 -12.39 -11.83
CA LEU A 41 2.73 -12.60 -10.40
C LEU A 41 1.27 -12.32 -10.02
N ARG A 42 0.73 -11.19 -10.50
CA ARG A 42 -0.65 -10.78 -10.26
C ARG A 42 -1.64 -11.83 -10.76
N ASP A 43 -1.44 -12.35 -11.97
CA ASP A 43 -2.32 -13.35 -12.58
C ASP A 43 -2.28 -14.68 -11.79
N LYS A 44 -1.09 -15.10 -11.34
CA LYS A 44 -0.93 -16.30 -10.50
C LYS A 44 -1.53 -16.17 -9.12
N LEU A 45 -1.50 -14.98 -8.54
CA LEU A 45 -2.10 -14.70 -7.23
C LEU A 45 -3.61 -14.45 -7.31
N GLY A 46 -4.19 -14.42 -8.52
CA GLY A 46 -5.62 -14.15 -8.72
C GLY A 46 -6.04 -12.77 -8.20
N TRP A 47 -5.15 -11.77 -8.30
CA TRP A 47 -5.43 -10.44 -7.77
C TRP A 47 -6.52 -9.73 -8.58
N VAL A 48 -7.66 -9.50 -7.93
CA VAL A 48 -8.79 -8.76 -8.49
C VAL A 48 -8.65 -7.26 -8.13
N ASN A 49 -8.89 -6.39 -9.11
CA ASN A 49 -8.88 -4.94 -8.86
C ASN A 49 -10.07 -4.51 -8.00
N ARG A 50 -9.86 -3.49 -7.15
CA ARG A 50 -10.87 -2.91 -6.27
C ARG A 50 -11.46 -1.58 -6.78
N GLY A 51 -11.34 -1.30 -8.09
CA GLY A 51 -12.18 -0.29 -8.76
C GLY A 51 -11.54 1.06 -9.10
N ALA A 52 -10.20 1.19 -9.12
CA ALA A 52 -9.55 2.44 -9.55
C ALA A 52 -8.96 2.38 -10.98
N HIS A 53 -8.60 1.19 -11.45
CA HIS A 53 -7.95 0.96 -12.74
C HIS A 53 -8.42 -0.37 -13.35
N ASP A 54 -8.04 -0.67 -14.59
CA ASP A 54 -8.40 -1.95 -15.22
C ASP A 54 -7.69 -3.14 -14.56
N ALA A 55 -6.52 -2.93 -13.98
CA ALA A 55 -5.80 -3.96 -13.25
C ALA A 55 -4.82 -3.38 -12.20
N PRO A 56 -4.48 -4.14 -11.14
CA PRO A 56 -3.45 -3.75 -10.17
C PRO A 56 -2.14 -3.39 -10.88
N ARG A 57 -1.53 -2.28 -10.48
CA ARG A 57 -0.26 -1.75 -11.02
C ARG A 57 0.82 -1.79 -9.95
N ILE A 58 2.08 -1.81 -10.39
CA ILE A 58 3.21 -1.81 -9.46
C ILE A 58 3.27 -0.53 -8.61
N HIS A 59 2.82 0.60 -9.15
CA HIS A 59 2.73 1.87 -8.43
C HIS A 59 1.76 1.83 -7.24
N ASP A 60 0.74 0.96 -7.30
CA ASP A 60 -0.26 0.84 -6.24
C ASP A 60 0.38 0.27 -4.96
N LEU A 61 1.53 -0.41 -5.07
CA LEU A 61 2.32 -0.83 -3.90
C LEU A 61 2.91 0.36 -3.16
N ARG A 62 3.47 1.35 -3.88
CA ARG A 62 3.96 2.60 -3.27
C ARG A 62 2.82 3.34 -2.61
N HIS A 63 1.68 3.45 -3.31
CA HIS A 63 0.49 4.11 -2.77
C HIS A 63 0.02 3.43 -1.48
N THR A 64 -0.15 2.10 -1.51
CA THR A 64 -0.59 1.30 -0.35
C THR A 64 0.37 1.42 0.83
N PHE A 65 1.68 1.42 0.58
CA PHE A 65 2.69 1.62 1.61
C PHE A 65 2.52 2.97 2.31
N VAL A 66 2.43 4.06 1.55
CA VAL A 66 2.29 5.42 2.10
C VAL A 66 1.03 5.53 2.94
N VAL A 67 -0.12 5.12 2.39
CA VAL A 67 -1.41 5.18 3.10
C VAL A 67 -1.37 4.37 4.39
N ARG A 68 -0.88 3.13 4.36
CA ARG A 68 -0.79 2.29 5.56
C ARG A 68 0.16 2.90 6.61
N ARG A 69 1.28 3.48 6.20
CA ARG A 69 2.22 4.12 7.12
C ARG A 69 1.62 5.32 7.83
N VAL A 70 0.91 6.19 7.09
CA VAL A 70 0.23 7.36 7.65
C VAL A 70 -0.91 6.92 8.57
N MET A 71 -1.74 5.95 8.15
CA MET A 71 -2.78 5.38 9.01
C MET A 71 -2.21 4.80 10.30
N LEU A 72 -1.08 4.09 10.23
CA LEU A 72 -0.43 3.55 11.41
C LEU A 72 0.04 4.68 12.36
N TRP A 73 0.70 5.71 11.84
CA TRP A 73 1.08 6.88 12.65
C TRP A 73 -0.12 7.55 13.30
N HIS A 74 -1.21 7.67 12.55
CA HIS A 74 -2.45 8.19 13.07
C HIS A 74 -2.95 7.37 14.27
N THR A 75 -3.05 6.04 14.13
CA THR A 75 -3.47 5.15 15.23
C THR A 75 -2.53 5.15 16.43
N GLN A 76 -1.25 5.49 16.22
CA GLN A 76 -0.24 5.58 17.25
C GLN A 76 -0.18 6.97 17.93
N GLY A 77 -0.99 7.94 17.48
CA GLY A 77 -0.93 9.32 17.97
C GLY A 77 0.36 10.06 17.61
N ILE A 78 1.12 9.57 16.62
CA ILE A 78 2.35 10.21 16.17
C ILE A 78 2.01 11.48 15.38
N ASN A 79 2.77 12.55 15.62
CA ASN A 79 2.63 13.78 14.84
C ASN A 79 3.04 13.52 13.38
N ILE A 80 2.04 13.48 12.49
CA ILE A 80 2.23 13.15 11.08
C ILE A 80 3.13 14.20 10.41
N ASP A 81 2.93 15.49 10.66
CA ASP A 81 3.69 16.57 10.03
C ASP A 81 5.20 16.44 10.27
N GLN A 82 5.59 16.05 11.48
CA GLN A 82 7.01 15.80 11.80
C GLN A 82 7.60 14.62 11.02
N GLN A 83 6.78 13.65 10.62
CA GLN A 83 7.21 12.44 9.91
C GLN A 83 7.11 12.54 8.39
N MET A 84 6.36 13.52 7.86
CA MET A 84 6.14 13.67 6.42
C MET A 84 7.43 13.91 5.64
N LEU A 85 8.39 14.65 6.22
CA LEU A 85 9.69 14.87 5.58
C LEU A 85 10.47 13.56 5.44
N ALA A 86 10.55 12.76 6.52
CA ALA A 86 11.22 11.47 6.50
C ALA A 86 10.56 10.50 5.51
N LEU A 87 9.22 10.49 5.45
CA LEU A 87 8.48 9.69 4.49
C LEU A 87 8.78 10.10 3.05
N SER A 88 8.85 11.42 2.78
CA SER A 88 9.18 11.97 1.46
C SER A 88 10.55 11.50 0.98
N THR A 89 11.55 11.55 1.86
CA THR A 89 12.90 11.04 1.58
C THR A 89 12.89 9.54 1.32
N TYR A 90 12.15 8.77 2.13
CA TYR A 90 12.08 7.31 1.99
C TYR A 90 11.47 6.88 0.64
N VAL A 91 10.40 7.52 0.20
CA VAL A 91 9.76 7.19 -1.09
C VAL A 91 10.48 7.80 -2.30
N GLY A 92 11.42 8.71 -2.07
CA GLY A 92 12.21 9.39 -3.10
C GLY A 92 11.44 10.50 -3.81
N HIS A 93 10.60 11.26 -3.11
CA HIS A 93 9.93 12.43 -3.68
C HIS A 93 10.84 13.65 -3.64
N ALA A 94 11.00 14.31 -4.79
CA ALA A 94 11.78 15.54 -4.93
C ALA A 94 11.17 16.73 -4.18
N MET A 95 9.84 16.77 -4.05
CA MET A 95 9.11 17.82 -3.34
C MET A 95 8.20 17.18 -2.29
N ILE A 96 8.21 17.73 -1.07
CA ILE A 96 7.39 17.23 0.04
C ILE A 96 5.89 17.32 -0.25
N THR A 97 5.48 18.28 -1.09
CA THR A 97 4.10 18.45 -1.57
C THR A 97 3.54 17.20 -2.24
N ASN A 98 4.38 16.44 -2.96
CA ASN A 98 3.99 15.16 -3.56
C ASN A 98 3.64 14.10 -2.50
N THR A 99 4.24 14.20 -1.32
CA THR A 99 3.95 13.31 -0.18
C THR A 99 2.70 13.79 0.55
N TYR A 100 2.52 15.10 0.72
CA TYR A 100 1.32 15.68 1.33
C TYR A 100 0.04 15.41 0.54
N TRP A 101 0.12 15.21 -0.78
CA TRP A 101 -1.02 14.80 -1.60
C TRP A 101 -1.77 13.57 -1.04
N TYR A 102 -1.08 12.66 -0.36
CA TYR A 102 -1.72 11.48 0.24
C TYR A 102 -2.68 11.82 1.39
N LEU A 103 -2.50 12.94 2.09
CA LEU A 103 -3.40 13.33 3.18
C LEU A 103 -4.76 13.82 2.66
N THR A 104 -4.79 14.39 1.46
CA THR A 104 -5.99 14.99 0.86
C THR A 104 -6.59 14.16 -0.27
N GLY A 105 -5.82 13.29 -0.92
CA GLY A 105 -6.24 12.51 -2.07
C GLY A 105 -6.75 11.10 -1.76
N VAL A 106 -6.78 10.69 -0.49
CA VAL A 106 -7.04 9.29 -0.10
C VAL A 106 -8.32 9.20 0.75
N PRO A 107 -9.39 8.53 0.26
CA PRO A 107 -10.65 8.43 0.99
C PRO A 107 -10.53 7.89 2.41
N GLN A 108 -9.62 6.94 2.65
CA GLN A 108 -9.39 6.38 3.98
C GLN A 108 -8.87 7.41 4.98
N LEU A 109 -8.00 8.33 4.54
CA LEU A 109 -7.47 9.40 5.39
C LEU A 109 -8.49 10.53 5.57
N MET A 110 -9.32 10.78 4.54
CA MET A 110 -10.45 11.70 4.66
C MET A 110 -11.50 11.20 5.66
N ALA A 111 -11.80 9.89 5.69
CA ALA A 111 -12.72 9.31 6.67
C ALA A 111 -12.22 9.55 8.11
N VAL A 112 -10.93 9.35 8.34
CA VAL A 112 -10.29 9.66 9.63
C VAL A 112 -10.42 11.14 10.00
N ALA A 113 -10.26 12.05 9.04
CA ALA A 113 -10.45 13.48 9.27
C ALA A 113 -11.91 13.81 9.59
N ALA A 114 -12.87 13.17 8.91
CA ALA A 114 -14.30 13.34 9.16
C ALA A 114 -14.70 12.87 10.57
N GLU A 115 -14.25 11.68 11.01
CA GLU A 115 -14.50 11.16 12.35
C GLU A 115 -14.02 12.14 13.44
N LYS A 116 -12.84 12.73 13.26
CA LYS A 116 -12.29 13.74 14.18
C LYS A 116 -13.12 15.01 14.19
N PHE A 117 -13.59 15.44 13.03
CA PHE A 117 -14.42 16.64 12.91
C PHE A 117 -15.76 16.44 13.61
N GLU A 118 -16.43 15.31 13.42
CA GLU A 118 -17.68 14.97 14.09
C GLU A 118 -17.53 14.93 15.62
N ALA A 119 -16.45 14.33 16.12
CA ALA A 119 -16.15 14.32 17.54
C ALA A 119 -15.93 15.73 18.10
N PHE A 120 -15.22 16.59 17.35
CA PHE A 120 -15.01 17.99 17.73
C PHE A 120 -16.31 18.78 17.81
N THR A 121 -17.21 18.63 16.83
CA THR A 121 -18.50 19.35 16.82
C THR A 121 -19.39 18.95 17.98
N GLN A 122 -19.40 17.67 18.37
CA GLN A 122 -20.19 17.21 19.53
C GLN A 122 -19.69 17.77 20.86
N ILE A 123 -18.37 17.93 21.02
CA ILE A 123 -17.77 18.58 22.21
C ILE A 123 -18.20 20.05 22.28
N GLN A 124 -18.24 20.74 21.15
CA GLN A 124 -18.62 22.15 21.09
C GLN A 124 -20.09 22.37 21.47
N GLU A 125 -21.00 21.51 21.01
CA GLU A 125 -22.43 21.57 21.35
C GLU A 125 -22.66 21.36 22.85
N ALA A 126 -21.96 20.43 23.49
CA ALA A 126 -22.06 20.19 24.94
C ALA A 126 -21.49 21.32 25.80
N SER A 127 -20.64 22.19 25.24
CA SER A 127 -20.03 23.33 25.94
C SER A 127 -20.80 24.65 25.79
N HIS A 128 -21.85 24.67 24.96
CA HIS A 128 -22.70 25.84 24.70
C HIS A 128 -24.15 25.69 25.24
N VAL A 129 -24.40 24.65 26.05
CA VAL A 129 -25.62 24.44 26.85
C VAL A 129 -25.28 24.64 28.32
#